data_AF-A0A962VHS1-F1
#
_entry.id   AF-A0A962VHS1-F1
#
_cell.length_a   1.000
_cell.length_b   1.000
_cell.length_c   1.000
_cell.angle_alpha   90.00
_cell.angle_beta   90.00
_cell.angle_gamma   90.00
#
_symmetry.space_group_name_H-M   'P 1'
#
loop_
_entity.id
_entity.type
_entity.pdbx_description
1 polymer ?
#
loop_
_entity_poly.entity_id
_entity_poly.type
_entity_poly.pdbx_seq_one_letter_code
_entity_poly.pdbx_strand_id
1 'polypeptide(L)'
;MSQIAKLIMAGRTTLSGYAKPISIVVSLLVLPGLMGCAINNMGLLAANVIDGEGAKVVDIYTIGWHLRTWNHDAGVSIGATKRTYIFPLDLPYSPNAGWHYLWVKLPSGERPVALNTQLLGLEIWASTPEYSLTIGYRNKVILAQIDNTASITMTLGYNSINPEQTQLTYCHQGDEKCIQE
;
A
#
# COMPACT_ATOMS: atom_id res chain seq x y z
N MET A 1 -65.73 45.15 -5.03
CA MET A 1 -66.47 43.87 -5.14
C MET A 1 -65.70 42.96 -6.09
N SER A 2 -65.55 41.67 -5.73
CA SER A 2 -64.96 40.54 -6.51
C SER A 2 -63.43 40.59 -6.70
N GLN A 3 -62.53 39.82 -6.04
CA GLN A 3 -62.41 38.37 -5.74
C GLN A 3 -62.45 37.43 -6.97
N ILE A 4 -61.28 37.11 -7.55
CA ILE A 4 -60.90 35.80 -8.15
C ILE A 4 -59.37 35.65 -7.99
N ALA A 5 -58.88 35.05 -6.91
CA ALA A 5 -58.44 33.65 -6.80
C ALA A 5 -57.15 33.34 -7.61
N LYS A 6 -55.97 33.38 -6.98
CA LYS A 6 -55.25 32.21 -6.43
C LYS A 6 -55.05 31.07 -7.44
N LEU A 7 -53.88 31.02 -8.08
CA LEU A 7 -53.29 29.77 -8.54
C LEU A 7 -51.75 29.87 -8.49
N ILE A 8 -51.20 29.94 -7.28
CA ILE A 8 -49.78 29.61 -7.07
C ILE A 8 -49.72 28.08 -7.04
N MET A 9 -49.34 27.47 -8.16
CA MET A 9 -48.96 26.06 -8.17
C MET A 9 -47.66 25.91 -7.37
N ALA A 10 -47.81 25.62 -6.08
CA ALA A 10 -46.74 25.04 -5.27
C ALA A 10 -46.57 23.59 -5.74
N GLY A 11 -45.75 23.38 -6.76
CA GLY A 11 -45.23 22.08 -7.15
C GLY A 11 -44.27 21.56 -6.07
N ARG A 12 -44.81 21.11 -4.94
CA ARG A 12 -44.07 20.26 -3.99
C ARG A 12 -43.96 18.87 -4.61
N THR A 13 -42.93 18.67 -5.41
CA THR A 13 -42.46 17.33 -5.74
C THR A 13 -41.87 16.71 -4.48
N THR A 14 -42.70 15.98 -3.74
CA THR A 14 -42.25 15.10 -2.67
C THR A 14 -41.54 13.89 -3.28
N LEU A 15 -40.30 14.08 -3.71
CA LEU A 15 -39.32 13.00 -3.93
C LEU A 15 -38.74 12.60 -2.56
N SER A 16 -39.60 12.10 -1.68
CA SER A 16 -39.22 11.60 -0.35
C SER A 16 -39.71 10.17 -0.22
N GLY A 17 -38.83 9.21 -0.50
CA GLY A 17 -39.12 7.80 -0.22
C GLY A 17 -37.90 6.90 -0.29
N TYR A 18 -37.03 7.06 -1.31
CA TYR A 18 -35.98 6.08 -1.60
C TYR A 18 -34.56 6.65 -1.73
N ALA A 19 -34.36 7.96 -1.55
CA ALA A 19 -33.04 8.60 -1.73
C ALA A 19 -32.10 8.51 -0.51
N LYS A 20 -32.54 7.97 0.64
CA LYS A 20 -31.75 8.00 1.89
C LYS A 20 -30.63 6.96 2.03
N PRO A 21 -30.74 5.68 1.58
CA PRO A 21 -29.68 4.71 1.86
C PRO A 21 -28.43 4.96 1.01
N ILE A 22 -28.59 5.33 -0.27
CA ILE A 22 -27.47 5.56 -1.17
C ILE A 22 -26.62 6.75 -0.70
N SER A 23 -27.25 7.84 -0.23
CA SER A 23 -26.53 9.00 0.27
C SER A 23 -25.71 8.71 1.51
N ILE A 24 -26.20 7.86 2.43
CA ILE A 24 -25.46 7.49 3.64
C ILE A 24 -24.27 6.61 3.26
N VAL A 25 -24.46 5.61 2.39
CA VAL A 25 -23.38 4.72 1.94
C VAL A 25 -22.28 5.49 1.21
N VAL A 26 -22.65 6.42 0.32
CA VAL A 26 -21.69 7.28 -0.39
C VAL A 26 -20.94 8.18 0.60
N SER A 27 -21.63 8.84 1.54
CA SER A 27 -20.96 9.68 2.55
C SER A 27 -20.02 8.86 3.44
N LEU A 28 -20.41 7.63 3.84
CA LEU A 28 -19.59 6.76 4.66
C LEU A 28 -18.35 6.23 3.92
N LEU A 29 -18.39 6.14 2.59
CA LEU A 29 -17.24 5.79 1.75
C LEU A 29 -16.35 6.99 1.43
N VAL A 30 -16.95 8.17 1.20
CA VAL A 30 -16.24 9.38 0.80
C VAL A 30 -15.55 10.06 1.98
N LEU A 31 -16.17 10.12 3.17
CA LEU A 31 -15.57 10.80 4.33
C LEU A 31 -14.21 10.21 4.77
N PRO A 32 -14.06 8.88 4.95
CA PRO A 32 -12.77 8.29 5.30
C PRO A 32 -11.74 8.54 4.21
N GLY A 33 -12.19 8.60 2.94
CA GLY A 33 -11.35 8.96 1.83
C GLY A 33 -10.80 10.39 1.92
N LEU A 34 -11.59 11.33 2.43
CA LEU A 34 -11.16 12.71 2.63
C LEU A 34 -10.24 12.88 3.85
N MET A 35 -10.23 11.93 4.79
CA MET A 35 -9.49 12.06 6.05
C MET A 35 -8.02 11.65 5.97
N GLY A 36 -7.62 10.90 4.93
CA GLY A 36 -6.24 10.48 4.75
C GLY A 36 -5.89 10.37 3.28
N CYS A 37 -4.93 11.18 2.84
CA CYS A 37 -4.30 11.02 1.54
C CYS A 37 -2.81 10.80 1.76
N ALA A 38 -2.29 9.72 1.20
CA ALA A 38 -0.86 9.48 1.05
C ALA A 38 -0.50 9.42 -0.44
N ILE A 39 0.60 10.05 -0.82
CA ILE A 39 1.19 9.97 -2.15
C ILE A 39 2.59 9.40 -1.96
N ASN A 40 2.84 8.21 -2.52
CA ASN A 40 4.02 7.41 -2.26
C ASN A 40 4.22 7.20 -0.76
N ASN A 41 5.35 7.67 -0.23
CA ASN A 41 5.71 7.53 1.17
C ASN A 41 5.59 8.87 1.91
N MET A 42 4.65 9.73 1.48
CA MET A 42 4.33 11.04 2.07
C MET A 42 2.83 11.15 2.32
N GLY A 43 2.41 11.78 3.42
CA GLY A 43 0.99 12.05 3.74
C GLY A 43 0.54 11.36 5.03
N LEU A 44 -0.69 10.86 5.10
CA LEU A 44 -1.15 10.16 6.31
C LEU A 44 -0.64 8.71 6.34
N LEU A 45 0.52 8.51 6.98
CA LEU A 45 1.14 7.20 7.15
C LEU A 45 1.94 7.10 8.46
N ALA A 46 2.14 5.87 8.91
CA ALA A 46 3.16 5.50 9.88
C ALA A 46 4.06 4.43 9.25
N ALA A 47 5.37 4.57 9.38
CA ALA A 47 6.32 3.60 8.88
C ALA A 47 7.23 3.12 10.02
N ASN A 48 7.57 1.85 10.03
CA ASN A 48 8.55 1.29 10.95
C ASN A 48 9.69 0.68 10.15
N VAL A 49 10.90 1.15 10.41
CA VAL A 49 12.12 0.65 9.77
C VAL A 49 12.81 -0.26 10.77
N ILE A 50 13.06 -1.49 10.37
CA ILE A 50 13.62 -2.54 11.22
C ILE A 50 14.86 -3.08 10.53
N ASP A 51 15.95 -3.17 11.28
CA ASP A 51 17.18 -3.82 10.82
C ASP A 51 17.06 -5.32 11.07
N GLY A 52 17.25 -6.12 10.01
CA GLY A 52 17.36 -7.57 10.07
C GLY A 52 18.78 -8.03 9.71
N GLU A 53 18.98 -9.35 9.69
CA GLU A 53 20.28 -9.92 9.31
C GLU A 53 20.42 -9.91 7.79
N GLY A 54 21.28 -9.05 7.25
CA GLY A 54 21.46 -8.89 5.79
C GLY A 54 20.35 -8.10 5.09
N ALA A 55 19.27 -7.75 5.79
CA ALA A 55 18.13 -7.02 5.25
C ALA A 55 17.74 -5.80 6.08
N LYS A 56 17.06 -4.87 5.42
CA LYS A 56 16.27 -3.83 6.06
C LYS A 56 14.81 -3.98 5.68
N VAL A 57 13.96 -4.03 6.70
CA VAL A 57 12.52 -4.17 6.54
C VAL A 57 11.87 -2.82 6.79
N VAL A 58 11.06 -2.35 5.85
CA VAL A 58 10.30 -1.12 5.96
C VAL A 58 8.82 -1.45 5.89
N ASP A 59 8.16 -1.42 7.04
CA ASP A 59 6.71 -1.52 7.14
C ASP A 59 6.10 -0.13 6.99
N ILE A 60 5.10 0.03 6.12
CA ILE A 60 4.33 1.26 5.91
C ILE A 60 2.86 0.96 6.11
N TYR A 61 2.24 1.70 7.03
CA TYR A 61 0.83 1.62 7.40
C TYR A 61 0.12 2.88 6.90
N THR A 62 -0.96 2.72 6.15
CA THR A 62 -1.80 3.83 5.68
C THR A 62 -3.29 3.54 5.88
N ILE A 63 -4.08 4.60 6.05
CA ILE A 63 -5.54 4.56 6.10
C ILE A 63 -6.08 5.69 5.20
N GLY A 64 -7.06 5.38 4.35
CA GLY A 64 -7.66 6.32 3.41
C GLY A 64 -7.19 6.08 1.99
N TRP A 65 -7.01 7.15 1.21
CA TRP A 65 -6.47 7.07 -0.15
C TRP A 65 -4.96 6.99 -0.12
N HIS A 66 -4.42 6.10 -0.94
CA HIS A 66 -2.99 5.96 -1.14
C HIS A 66 -2.69 5.82 -2.62
N LEU A 67 -2.11 6.88 -3.19
CA LEU A 67 -1.58 6.89 -4.55
C LEU A 67 -0.11 6.48 -4.49
N ARG A 68 0.29 5.50 -5.29
CA ARG A 68 1.67 5.06 -5.43
C ARG A 68 2.09 5.16 -6.88
N THR A 69 3.25 5.75 -7.11
CA THR A 69 3.79 6.04 -8.44
C THR A 69 5.16 5.41 -8.65
N TRP A 70 5.59 4.51 -7.76
CA TRP A 70 6.90 3.87 -7.88
C TRP A 70 6.84 2.74 -8.90
N ASN A 71 7.85 2.60 -9.76
CA ASN A 71 7.81 1.66 -10.90
C ASN A 71 7.52 0.20 -10.54
N HIS A 72 7.80 -0.21 -9.30
CA HIS A 72 7.59 -1.59 -8.82
C HIS A 72 6.37 -1.73 -7.89
N ASP A 73 5.69 -0.63 -7.59
CA ASP A 73 4.59 -0.58 -6.63
C ASP A 73 3.52 0.46 -7.03
N ALA A 74 3.38 0.73 -8.33
CA ALA A 74 2.43 1.70 -8.84
C ALA A 74 0.99 1.21 -8.65
N GLY A 75 0.10 2.10 -8.20
CA GLY A 75 -1.30 1.80 -8.00
C GLY A 75 -2.02 2.80 -7.11
N VAL A 76 -3.32 2.61 -6.96
CA VAL A 76 -4.19 3.41 -6.08
C VAL A 76 -4.92 2.47 -5.16
N SER A 77 -4.94 2.76 -3.86
CA SER A 77 -5.78 2.02 -2.90
C SER A 77 -6.60 2.95 -2.02
N ILE A 78 -7.76 2.46 -1.59
CA ILE A 78 -8.64 3.10 -0.62
C ILE A 78 -8.93 2.08 0.47
N GLY A 79 -8.62 2.39 1.72
CA GLY A 79 -8.87 1.50 2.86
C GLY A 79 -7.72 1.51 3.85
N ALA A 80 -7.50 0.39 4.54
CA ALA A 80 -6.33 0.20 5.40
C ALA A 80 -5.30 -0.66 4.67
N THR A 81 -4.05 -0.21 4.60
CA THR A 81 -2.95 -0.99 4.00
C THR A 81 -1.74 -1.09 4.91
N LYS A 82 -1.11 -2.28 4.92
CA LYS A 82 0.25 -2.50 5.38
C LYS A 82 1.08 -2.94 4.17
N ARG A 83 2.16 -2.22 3.88
CA ARG A 83 3.16 -2.62 2.89
C ARG A 83 4.49 -2.86 3.57
N THR A 84 5.09 -4.01 3.30
CA THR A 84 6.42 -4.36 3.82
C THR A 84 7.37 -4.43 2.63
N TYR A 85 8.37 -3.55 2.62
CA TYR A 85 9.47 -3.59 1.67
C TYR A 85 10.68 -4.21 2.35
N ILE A 86 11.32 -5.16 1.69
CA ILE A 86 12.57 -5.75 2.16
C ILE A 86 13.64 -5.30 1.19
N PHE A 87 14.69 -4.68 1.71
CA PHE A 87 15.84 -4.21 0.97
C PHE A 87 17.11 -4.88 1.49
N PRO A 88 18.17 -4.99 0.68
CA PRO A 88 19.47 -5.38 1.21
C PRO A 88 20.06 -4.27 2.09
N LEU A 89 21.06 -4.60 2.93
CA LEU A 89 21.68 -3.63 3.84
C LEU A 89 22.64 -2.65 3.13
N ASP A 90 23.22 -3.04 2.00
CA ASP A 90 24.29 -2.34 1.29
C ASP A 90 23.79 -1.24 0.32
N LEU A 91 22.69 -0.59 0.69
CA LEU A 91 22.09 0.47 -0.11
C LEU A 91 22.83 1.81 0.05
N PRO A 92 22.96 2.62 -1.02
CA PRO A 92 23.56 3.95 -0.95
C PRO A 92 22.80 4.91 -0.04
N TYR A 93 21.49 4.67 0.14
CA TYR A 93 20.65 5.40 1.09
C TYR A 93 19.65 4.46 1.73
N SER A 94 19.58 4.53 3.06
CA SER A 94 18.61 3.79 3.85
C SER A 94 18.09 4.68 4.97
N PRO A 95 16.77 4.63 5.29
CA PRO A 95 16.26 5.29 6.48
C PRO A 95 16.83 4.66 7.76
N ASN A 96 16.92 5.47 8.82
CA ASN A 96 17.30 5.01 10.15
C ASN A 96 16.20 4.10 10.72
N ALA A 97 16.59 3.10 11.52
CA ALA A 97 15.65 2.24 12.22
C ALA A 97 14.71 3.03 13.15
N GLY A 98 13.51 2.50 13.37
CA GLY A 98 12.47 3.07 14.21
C GLY A 98 11.25 3.58 13.45
N TRP A 99 10.37 4.24 14.20
CA TRP A 99 9.11 4.77 13.69
C TRP A 99 9.29 6.12 13.01
N HIS A 100 8.68 6.27 11.85
CA HIS A 100 8.59 7.49 11.07
C HIS A 100 7.11 7.80 10.82
N TYR A 101 6.72 9.06 10.95
CA TYR A 101 5.34 9.48 10.74
C TYR A 101 5.29 10.51 9.63
N LEU A 102 4.23 10.46 8.83
CA LEU A 102 3.94 11.34 7.71
C LEU A 102 4.87 11.25 6.50
N TRP A 103 6.11 10.81 6.71
CA TRP A 103 7.08 10.64 5.64
C TRP A 103 8.10 9.57 6.00
N VAL A 104 8.45 8.74 5.02
CA VAL A 104 9.66 7.91 5.07
C VAL A 104 10.32 7.94 3.70
N LYS A 105 11.64 8.20 3.69
CA LYS A 105 12.40 8.14 2.44
C LYS A 105 12.83 6.71 2.19
N LEU A 106 12.25 6.09 1.17
CA LEU A 106 12.70 4.78 0.72
C LEU A 106 14.00 4.90 -0.10
N PRO A 107 14.82 3.83 -0.15
CA PRO A 107 16.00 3.75 -1.02
C PRO A 107 15.61 4.04 -2.48
N SER A 108 16.10 5.15 -3.04
CA SER A 108 15.77 5.55 -4.41
C SER A 108 16.67 4.84 -5.40
N GLY A 109 16.11 4.27 -6.47
CA GLY A 109 16.86 3.65 -7.56
C GLY A 109 17.05 2.14 -7.43
N GLU A 110 16.74 1.57 -6.27
CA GLU A 110 16.83 0.13 -6.03
C GLU A 110 15.45 -0.50 -5.86
N ARG A 111 15.31 -1.73 -6.36
CA ARG A 111 14.09 -2.52 -6.24
C ARG A 111 14.13 -3.26 -4.90
N PRO A 112 13.02 -3.33 -4.14
CA PRO A 112 12.98 -4.19 -2.98
C PRO A 112 13.15 -5.66 -3.41
N VAL A 113 13.90 -6.44 -2.63
CA VAL A 113 14.07 -7.89 -2.85
C VAL A 113 12.76 -8.64 -2.68
N ALA A 114 11.89 -8.12 -1.81
CA ALA A 114 10.54 -8.58 -1.65
C ALA A 114 9.62 -7.43 -1.22
N LEU A 115 8.39 -7.50 -1.68
CA LEU A 115 7.31 -6.60 -1.34
C LEU A 115 6.11 -7.44 -0.90
N ASN A 116 5.69 -7.29 0.35
CA ASN A 116 4.44 -7.84 0.85
C ASN A 116 3.40 -6.72 1.00
N THR A 117 2.19 -6.93 0.51
CA THR A 117 1.07 -5.99 0.60
C THR A 117 -0.12 -6.68 1.25
N GLN A 118 -0.58 -6.12 2.38
CA GLN A 118 -1.85 -6.45 3.02
C GLN A 118 -2.80 -5.27 2.86
N LEU A 119 -3.98 -5.52 2.32
CA LEU A 119 -5.01 -4.52 2.07
C LEU A 119 -6.34 -5.01 2.62
N LEU A 120 -7.06 -4.11 3.27
CA LEU A 120 -8.49 -4.21 3.51
C LEU A 120 -9.18 -2.98 2.88
N GLY A 121 -9.77 -3.16 1.69
CA GLY A 121 -10.41 -2.09 0.93
C GLY A 121 -10.46 -2.33 -0.57
N LEU A 122 -10.26 -1.26 -1.33
CA LEU A 122 -10.23 -1.24 -2.79
C LEU A 122 -8.80 -0.98 -3.26
N GLU A 123 -8.33 -1.69 -4.26
CA GLU A 123 -7.02 -1.41 -4.88
C GLU A 123 -7.05 -1.63 -6.38
N ILE A 124 -6.49 -0.66 -7.10
CA ILE A 124 -6.07 -0.78 -8.48
C ILE A 124 -4.55 -0.87 -8.46
N TRP A 125 -4.03 -2.03 -8.83
CA TRP A 125 -2.60 -2.28 -8.93
C TRP A 125 -2.16 -2.16 -10.39
N ALA A 126 -1.14 -1.33 -10.64
CA ALA A 126 -0.67 -0.96 -11.97
C ALA A 126 0.85 -1.11 -12.12
N SER A 127 1.41 -2.19 -11.56
CA SER A 127 2.85 -2.49 -11.60
C SER A 127 3.11 -3.92 -12.05
N THR A 128 4.15 -4.13 -12.86
CA THR A 128 4.57 -5.47 -13.31
C THR A 128 4.85 -6.39 -12.11
N PRO A 129 4.53 -7.70 -12.20
CA PRO A 129 4.17 -8.42 -13.42
C PRO A 129 2.66 -8.46 -13.74
N GLU A 130 1.79 -7.81 -12.96
CA GLU A 130 0.34 -8.04 -13.03
C GLU A 130 -0.44 -6.73 -12.90
N TYR A 131 -1.52 -6.56 -13.66
CA TYR A 131 -2.50 -5.49 -13.44
C TYR A 131 -3.75 -6.09 -12.80
N SER A 132 -4.18 -5.56 -11.65
CA SER A 132 -5.37 -6.09 -10.97
C SER A 132 -6.23 -5.02 -10.31
N LEU A 133 -7.52 -5.35 -10.21
CA LEU A 133 -8.49 -4.67 -9.36
C LEU A 133 -8.86 -5.62 -8.21
N THR A 134 -8.82 -5.15 -6.98
CA THR A 134 -9.21 -5.91 -5.79
C THR A 134 -10.26 -5.15 -4.98
N ILE A 135 -11.26 -5.89 -4.49
CA ILE A 135 -12.30 -5.41 -3.59
C ILE A 135 -12.36 -6.37 -2.39
N GLY A 136 -12.17 -5.85 -1.18
CA GLY A 136 -12.17 -6.64 0.06
C GLY A 136 -10.76 -6.81 0.62
N TYR A 137 -10.37 -8.05 0.90
CA TYR A 137 -9.06 -8.36 1.50
C TYR A 137 -8.06 -8.87 0.44
N ARG A 138 -6.82 -8.39 0.52
CA ARG A 138 -5.69 -8.87 -0.28
C ARG A 138 -4.48 -9.11 0.60
N ASN A 139 -3.78 -10.22 0.37
CA ASN A 139 -2.43 -10.45 0.86
C ASN A 139 -1.57 -10.91 -0.33
N LYS A 140 -0.57 -10.13 -0.72
CA LYS A 140 0.23 -10.39 -1.92
C LYS A 140 1.71 -10.19 -1.63
N VAL A 141 2.51 -11.20 -1.97
CA VAL A 141 3.97 -11.14 -1.95
C VAL A 141 4.50 -11.10 -3.39
N ILE A 142 5.41 -10.16 -3.66
CA ILE A 142 6.13 -10.04 -4.92
C ILE A 142 7.62 -10.12 -4.58
N LEU A 143 8.33 -11.05 -5.21
CA LEU A 143 9.78 -11.13 -5.13
C LEU A 143 10.41 -10.29 -6.26
N ALA A 144 11.62 -9.77 -6.02
CA ALA A 144 12.35 -8.99 -7.01
C ALA A 144 12.51 -9.77 -8.32
N GLN A 145 12.33 -9.05 -9.43
CA GLN A 145 12.72 -9.54 -10.73
C GLN A 145 14.24 -9.47 -10.82
N ILE A 146 14.87 -10.64 -10.83
CA ILE A 146 16.29 -10.81 -11.10
C ILE A 146 16.48 -10.73 -12.63
N ASP A 147 17.53 -10.04 -13.08
CA ASP A 147 17.89 -10.04 -14.49
C ASP A 147 18.16 -11.47 -14.96
N ASN A 148 17.60 -11.88 -16.09
CA ASN A 148 17.78 -13.22 -16.65
C ASN A 148 19.25 -13.56 -16.95
N THR A 149 20.13 -12.55 -17.02
CA THR A 149 21.57 -12.71 -17.21
C THR A 149 22.35 -12.93 -15.90
N ALA A 150 21.75 -12.65 -14.75
CA ALA A 150 22.36 -12.83 -13.44
C ALA A 150 21.94 -14.18 -12.83
N SER A 151 22.92 -15.01 -12.49
CA SER A 151 22.69 -16.21 -11.66
C SER A 151 23.02 -15.87 -10.23
N ILE A 152 22.01 -15.46 -9.47
CA ILE A 152 22.13 -15.27 -8.02
C ILE A 152 21.22 -16.25 -7.30
N THR A 153 21.72 -16.87 -6.25
CA THR A 153 20.88 -17.60 -5.29
C THR A 153 20.71 -16.70 -4.08
N MET A 154 19.47 -16.52 -3.64
CA MET A 154 19.13 -15.66 -2.51
C MET A 154 18.14 -16.41 -1.63
N THR A 155 18.44 -16.48 -0.34
CA THR A 155 17.52 -17.02 0.67
C THR A 155 16.95 -15.85 1.46
N LEU A 156 15.62 -15.73 1.44
CA LEU A 156 14.89 -14.74 2.21
C LEU A 156 14.00 -15.46 3.23
N GLY A 157 14.36 -15.37 4.51
CA GLY A 157 13.50 -15.74 5.61
C GLY A 157 12.77 -14.48 6.11
N TYR A 158 11.47 -14.35 5.84
CA TYR A 158 10.66 -13.22 6.32
C TYR A 158 9.65 -13.67 7.37
N ASN A 159 9.75 -13.11 8.58
CA ASN A 159 8.78 -13.32 9.66
C ASN A 159 7.93 -12.06 9.84
N SER A 160 6.65 -12.13 9.46
CA SER A 160 5.75 -10.96 9.57
C SER A 160 5.32 -10.62 11.00
N ILE A 161 5.49 -11.55 11.95
CA ILE A 161 5.17 -11.36 13.36
C ILE A 161 6.35 -10.70 14.08
N ASN A 162 7.56 -11.18 13.78
CA ASN A 162 8.83 -10.69 14.35
C ASN A 162 9.76 -10.25 13.20
N PRO A 163 9.56 -9.07 12.60
CA PRO A 163 10.33 -8.66 11.42
C PRO A 163 11.83 -8.51 11.68
N GLU A 164 12.26 -8.33 12.94
CA GLU A 164 13.65 -8.36 13.37
C GLU A 164 14.35 -9.71 13.14
N GLN A 165 13.57 -10.79 12.98
CA GLN A 165 14.08 -12.12 12.60
C GLN A 165 14.15 -12.31 11.08
N THR A 166 14.00 -11.23 10.30
CA THR A 166 14.14 -11.30 8.85
C THR A 166 15.60 -11.51 8.50
N GLN A 167 15.87 -12.53 7.70
CA GLN A 167 17.21 -12.90 7.23
C GLN A 167 17.24 -12.85 5.72
N LEU A 168 18.27 -12.22 5.16
CA LEU A 168 18.53 -12.16 3.75
C LEU A 168 19.99 -12.53 3.50
N THR A 169 20.19 -13.68 2.85
CA THR A 169 21.51 -14.19 2.52
C THR A 169 21.65 -14.29 1.01
N TYR A 170 22.69 -13.64 0.47
CA TYR A 170 23.10 -13.79 -0.91
C TYR A 170 24.16 -14.88 -1.01
N CYS A 171 23.97 -15.78 -1.97
CA CYS A 171 24.85 -16.91 -2.21
C CYS A 171 25.51 -16.71 -3.56
N HIS A 172 26.83 -16.53 -3.54
CA HIS A 172 27.61 -16.50 -4.76
C HIS A 172 27.87 -17.93 -5.23
N GLN A 173 27.94 -18.10 -6.55
CA GLN A 173 28.21 -19.39 -7.17
C GLN A 173 29.60 -19.88 -6.73
N GLY A 174 29.63 -20.92 -5.88
CA GLY A 174 30.86 -21.48 -5.29
C GLY A 174 30.91 -21.44 -3.76
N ASP A 175 29.99 -20.74 -3.09
CA ASP A 175 29.93 -20.74 -1.62
C ASP A 175 29.21 -21.99 -1.10
N GLU A 176 29.99 -22.97 -0.62
CA GLU A 176 29.48 -24.23 -0.03
C GLU A 176 28.54 -24.00 1.17
N LYS A 177 28.64 -22.83 1.82
CA LYS A 177 27.81 -22.45 2.98
C LYS A 177 26.32 -22.29 2.67
N CYS A 178 25.95 -22.22 1.39
CA CYS A 178 24.57 -21.96 0.97
C CYS A 178 23.74 -23.21 0.62
N ILE A 179 24.31 -24.42 0.77
CA ILE A 179 23.66 -25.68 0.38
C ILE A 179 23.08 -26.44 1.60
N GLN A 180 23.30 -25.95 2.82
CA GLN A 180 22.86 -26.63 4.04
C GLN A 180 21.76 -25.87 4.77
N GLU A 181 20.49 -26.16 4.43
CA GLU A 181 19.36 -26.20 5.38
C GLU A 181 18.39 -27.32 5.00
#